data_AF-A0A067N8N9-F1
#
_entry.id   AF-A0A067N8N9-F1
#
_cell.length_a   1.000
_cell.length_b   1.000
_cell.length_c   1.000
_cell.angle_alpha   90.00
_cell.angle_beta   90.00
_cell.angle_gamma   90.00
#
_symmetry.space_group_name_H-M   'P 1'
#
loop_
_entity.id
_entity.type
_entity.pdbx_description
1 polymer ?
#
loop_
_entity_poly.entity_id
_entity_poly.type
_entity_poly.pdbx_seq_one_letter_code
_entity_poly.pdbx_strand_id
1 'polypeptide(L)'
;KEEKGIFFGTRIHVNGYTDGTTELEVKRLVAIHGGSVARTASGATHILASHGLNGSKTHKYLGKAKNTTHIVKPEWLLESIKAGKRLKEYNYSIVSSEVQGDLRSMFKPT
;
A
#
# COMPACT_ATOMS: atom_id res chain seq x y z
N LYS A 1 -13.34 7.72 25.91
CA LYS A 1 -12.09 7.63 25.14
C LYS A 1 -12.48 7.10 23.76
N GLU A 2 -12.37 7.90 22.70
CA GLU A 2 -12.53 7.36 21.34
C GLU A 2 -11.44 6.32 21.11
N GLU A 3 -11.83 5.07 20.92
CA GLU A 3 -10.89 4.01 20.55
C GLU A 3 -10.43 4.30 19.13
N LYS A 4 -9.23 4.90 19.02
CA LYS A 4 -8.61 5.18 17.74
C LYS A 4 -8.45 3.85 17.00
N GLY A 5 -9.17 3.68 15.90
CA GLY A 5 -9.12 2.45 15.12
C GLY A 5 -7.69 2.09 14.68
N ILE A 6 -7.42 0.81 14.42
CA ILE A 6 -6.08 0.29 14.09
C ILE A 6 -5.43 0.99 12.88
N PHE A 7 -6.23 1.59 12.00
CA PHE A 7 -5.79 2.35 10.83
C PHE A 7 -5.87 3.87 11.01
N PHE A 8 -6.01 4.36 12.24
CA PHE A 8 -6.03 5.79 12.54
C PHE A 8 -4.81 6.52 11.95
N GLY A 9 -5.07 7.62 11.25
CA GLY A 9 -4.05 8.44 10.59
C GLY A 9 -3.51 7.87 9.28
N THR A 10 -4.00 6.72 8.82
CA THR A 10 -3.60 6.18 7.50
C THR A 10 -4.54 6.64 6.41
N ARG A 11 -3.96 6.98 5.25
CA ARG A 11 -4.68 7.19 3.99
C ARG A 11 -4.33 6.06 3.04
N ILE A 12 -5.33 5.23 2.73
CA ILE A 12 -5.16 4.00 1.96
C ILE A 12 -5.83 4.19 0.60
N HIS A 13 -5.06 3.97 -0.47
CA HIS A 13 -5.55 3.91 -1.83
C HIS A 13 -5.56 2.47 -2.30
N VAL A 14 -6.64 2.03 -2.93
CA VAL A 14 -6.75 0.69 -3.51
C VAL A 14 -6.52 0.82 -5.01
N ASN A 15 -5.54 0.09 -5.55
CA ASN A 15 -5.15 0.16 -6.95
C ASN A 15 -5.45 -1.17 -7.64
N GLY A 16 -6.58 -1.22 -8.34
CA GLY A 16 -6.95 -2.30 -9.25
C GLY A 16 -7.65 -3.50 -8.61
N TYR A 17 -7.88 -4.51 -9.46
CA TYR A 17 -8.50 -5.78 -9.10
C TYR A 17 -7.69 -6.48 -8.01
N THR A 18 -8.31 -6.64 -6.85
CA THR A 18 -7.79 -7.45 -5.77
C THR A 18 -8.30 -8.88 -5.94
N ASP A 19 -7.41 -9.82 -6.23
CA ASP A 19 -7.78 -11.23 -6.40
C ASP A 19 -8.28 -11.77 -5.05
N GLY A 20 -9.58 -12.03 -4.95
CA GLY A 20 -10.24 -12.50 -3.71
C GLY A 20 -10.81 -11.42 -2.76
N THR A 21 -10.76 -10.12 -3.09
CA THR A 21 -11.45 -9.07 -2.30
C THR A 21 -11.90 -7.94 -3.22
N THR A 22 -13.04 -7.29 -2.96
CA THR A 22 -13.46 -6.15 -3.78
C THR A 22 -12.87 -4.84 -3.23
N GLU A 23 -12.61 -3.88 -4.11
CA GLU A 23 -12.18 -2.53 -3.71
C GLU A 23 -13.17 -1.90 -2.72
N LEU A 24 -14.47 -2.15 -2.91
CA LEU A 24 -15.52 -1.64 -2.03
C LEU A 24 -15.38 -2.21 -0.61
N GLU A 25 -15.12 -3.52 -0.49
CA GLU A 25 -14.97 -4.17 0.81
C GLU A 25 -13.74 -3.66 1.55
N VAL A 26 -12.62 -3.52 0.84
CA VAL A 26 -11.40 -2.91 1.40
C VAL A 26 -11.66 -1.50 1.91
N LYS A 27 -12.32 -0.65 1.11
CA LYS A 27 -12.66 0.72 1.52
C LYS A 27 -13.54 0.75 2.76
N ARG A 28 -14.51 -0.16 2.83
CA ARG A 28 -15.42 -0.30 3.97
C ARG A 28 -14.65 -0.69 5.24
N LEU A 29 -13.79 -1.70 5.15
CA LEU A 29 -12.95 -2.14 6.27
C LEU A 29 -12.03 -1.01 6.76
N VAL A 30 -11.38 -0.30 5.84
CA VAL A 30 -10.54 0.88 6.18
C VAL A 30 -11.34 1.90 6.98
N ALA A 31 -12.54 2.27 6.51
CA ALA A 31 -13.39 3.25 7.19
C ALA A 31 -13.86 2.78 8.58
N ILE A 32 -14.28 1.51 8.70
CA ILE A 32 -14.72 0.91 9.97
C ILE A 32 -13.58 0.91 11.00
N HIS A 33 -12.37 0.61 10.57
CA HIS A 33 -11.19 0.51 11.44
C HIS A 33 -10.42 1.84 11.59
N GLY A 34 -11.07 2.97 11.30
CA GLY A 34 -10.56 4.33 11.57
C GLY A 34 -9.54 4.87 10.57
N GLY A 35 -9.35 4.20 9.43
CA GLY A 35 -8.54 4.69 8.32
C GLY A 35 -9.34 5.54 7.34
N SER A 36 -8.62 6.28 6.49
CA SER A 36 -9.21 7.10 5.43
C SER A 36 -8.91 6.53 4.06
N VAL A 37 -9.89 6.57 3.16
CA VAL A 37 -9.71 6.13 1.78
C VAL A 37 -9.25 7.30 0.92
N ALA A 38 -8.11 7.14 0.25
CA ALA A 38 -7.59 8.11 -0.70
C ALA A 38 -8.10 7.83 -2.12
N ARG A 39 -8.61 8.88 -2.79
CA ARG A 39 -9.03 8.81 -4.19
C ARG A 39 -7.87 8.62 -5.16
N THR A 40 -6.69 9.09 -4.78
CA THR A 40 -5.48 9.04 -5.61
C THR A 40 -4.31 8.48 -4.81
N ALA A 41 -3.45 7.73 -5.49
CA ALA A 41 -2.21 7.22 -4.92
C ALA A 41 -1.27 8.31 -4.40
N SER A 42 -1.28 9.52 -4.99
CA SER A 42 -0.42 10.63 -4.56
C SER A 42 -0.82 11.24 -3.22
N GLY A 43 -2.09 11.11 -2.83
CA GLY A 43 -2.60 11.54 -1.52
C GLY A 43 -2.59 10.43 -0.47
N ALA A 44 -2.06 9.26 -0.82
CA ALA A 44 -2.11 8.06 -0.01
C ALA A 44 -0.78 7.81 0.70
N THR A 45 -0.88 7.41 1.96
CA THR A 45 0.24 6.86 2.75
C THR A 45 0.51 5.41 2.39
N HIS A 46 -0.55 4.68 2.00
CA HIS A 46 -0.50 3.26 1.68
C HIS A 46 -1.25 3.01 0.38
N ILE A 47 -0.67 2.19 -0.49
CA ILE A 47 -1.28 1.74 -1.74
C ILE A 47 -1.45 0.23 -1.65
N LEU A 48 -2.69 -0.25 -1.70
CA LEU A 48 -3.03 -1.66 -1.76
C LEU A 48 -3.11 -2.10 -3.22
N ALA A 49 -2.34 -3.12 -3.59
CA ALA A 49 -2.42 -3.74 -4.92
C ALA A 49 -2.27 -5.27 -4.78
N SER A 50 -2.97 -6.07 -5.57
CA SER A 50 -2.76 -7.53 -5.57
C SER A 50 -1.60 -7.96 -6.47
N HIS A 51 -1.37 -7.25 -7.57
CA HIS A 51 -0.33 -7.55 -8.54
C HIS A 51 0.74 -6.45 -8.58
N GLY A 52 1.94 -6.83 -9.04
CA GLY A 52 3.02 -5.89 -9.32
C GLY A 52 2.52 -4.72 -10.15
N LEU A 53 2.76 -3.50 -9.68
CA LEU A 53 2.52 -2.32 -10.49
C LEU A 53 3.60 -2.31 -11.59
N ASN A 54 3.21 -2.29 -12.86
CA ASN A 54 4.16 -2.19 -13.97
C ASN A 54 5.20 -1.10 -13.67
N GLY A 55 6.48 -1.39 -13.92
CA GLY A 55 7.63 -0.54 -13.54
C GLY A 55 7.46 0.96 -13.83
N SER A 56 6.73 1.32 -14.90
CA SER A 56 6.41 2.71 -15.24
C SER A 56 5.51 3.42 -14.22
N LYS A 57 4.54 2.71 -13.62
CA LYS A 57 3.72 3.23 -12.52
C LYS A 57 4.56 3.32 -11.25
N THR A 58 5.40 2.31 -10.99
CA THR A 58 6.33 2.31 -9.86
C THR A 58 7.31 3.48 -9.92
N HIS A 59 7.91 3.81 -11.07
CA HIS A 59 8.75 5.00 -11.24
C HIS A 59 7.97 6.31 -11.06
N LYS A 60 6.68 6.37 -11.45
CA LYS A 60 5.82 7.54 -11.23
C LYS A 60 5.44 7.73 -9.76
N TYR A 61 5.35 6.63 -9.00
CA TYR A 61 5.11 6.66 -7.56
C TYR A 61 6.40 6.93 -6.78
N LEU A 62 7.52 6.30 -7.14
CA LEU A 62 8.83 6.45 -6.49
C LEU A 62 9.51 7.78 -6.84
N GLY A 63 9.44 8.22 -8.09
CA GLY A 63 10.06 9.47 -8.57
C GLY A 63 9.41 10.75 -8.05
N LYS A 64 8.17 10.67 -7.54
CA LYS A 64 7.50 11.76 -6.79
C LYS A 64 7.54 11.56 -5.28
N ALA A 65 7.99 10.40 -4.80
CA ALA A 65 8.05 10.05 -3.40
C ALA A 65 9.31 10.65 -2.73
N LYS A 66 9.29 11.97 -2.54
CA LYS A 66 9.87 12.54 -1.31
C LYS A 66 9.06 12.16 -0.06
N ASN A 67 7.90 11.50 -0.24
CA ASN A 67 7.02 11.01 0.81
C ASN A 67 6.95 9.48 0.82
N THR A 68 7.06 8.94 2.02
CA THR A 68 7.05 7.55 2.46
C THR A 68 5.75 6.77 2.13
N THR A 69 5.40 6.63 0.85
CA THR A 69 4.20 5.86 0.45
C THR A 69 4.52 4.36 0.39
N HIS A 70 3.82 3.56 1.20
CA HIS A 70 4.02 2.11 1.28
C HIS A 70 3.12 1.37 0.28
N ILE A 71 3.71 0.55 -0.58
CA ILE A 71 2.96 -0.30 -1.53
C ILE A 71 2.91 -1.71 -0.96
N VAL A 72 1.72 -2.16 -0.57
CA VAL A 72 1.51 -3.43 0.13
C VAL A 72 0.36 -4.22 -0.47
N LYS A 73 0.34 -5.53 -0.22
CA LYS A 73 -0.77 -6.42 -0.60
C LYS A 73 -2.02 -6.13 0.24
N PRO A 74 -3.23 -6.37 -0.29
CA PRO A 74 -4.48 -6.26 0.48
C PRO A 74 -4.51 -7.19 1.71
N GLU A 75 -3.75 -8.29 1.68
CA GLU A 75 -3.57 -9.22 2.81
C GLU A 75 -3.10 -8.49 4.08
N TRP A 76 -2.27 -7.45 3.94
CA TRP A 76 -1.82 -6.65 5.09
C TRP A 76 -3.00 -6.05 5.87
N LEU A 77 -4.02 -5.57 5.16
CA LEU A 77 -5.20 -4.99 5.77
C LEU A 77 -6.00 -6.06 6.50
N LEU A 78 -6.29 -7.17 5.82
CA LEU A 78 -7.10 -8.27 6.36
C LEU A 78 -6.43 -8.89 7.59
N GLU A 79 -5.14 -9.17 7.50
CA GLU A 79 -4.37 -9.76 8.61
C GLU A 79 -4.18 -8.77 9.77
N SER A 80 -4.06 -7.46 9.50
CA SER A 80 -4.04 -6.44 10.55
C SER A 80 -5.37 -6.34 11.30
N ILE A 81 -6.48 -6.46 10.59
CA ILE A 81 -7.83 -6.50 11.18
C ILE A 81 -7.98 -7.75 12.04
N LYS A 82 -7.62 -8.91 11.49
CA LYS A 82 -7.67 -10.20 12.18
C LYS A 82 -6.79 -10.23 13.44
N ALA A 83 -5.61 -9.62 13.37
CA ALA A 83 -4.69 -9.50 14.50
C ALA A 83 -5.10 -8.40 15.50
N GLY A 84 -6.11 -7.58 15.18
CA GLY A 84 -6.54 -6.44 16.01
C GLY A 84 -5.49 -5.34 16.14
N LYS A 85 -4.47 -5.31 15.28
CA LYS A 85 -3.37 -4.34 15.32
C LYS A 85 -2.78 -4.13 13.94
N ARG A 86 -2.25 -2.94 13.68
CA ARG A 86 -1.53 -2.64 12.44
C ARG A 86 -0.27 -3.50 12.35
N LEU A 87 -0.22 -4.38 11.35
CA LEU A 87 0.98 -5.17 11.04
C LEU A 87 2.00 -4.33 10.30
N LYS A 88 3.23 -4.81 10.23
CA LYS A 88 4.33 -4.10 9.56
C LYS A 88 4.21 -4.26 8.05
N GLU A 89 4.29 -3.15 7.34
CA GLU A 89 4.06 -3.02 5.89
C GLU A 89 5.08 -3.80 5.07
N TYR A 90 6.33 -3.89 5.53
CA TYR A 90 7.43 -4.53 4.79
C TYR A 90 7.19 -6.02 4.52
N ASN A 91 6.47 -6.73 5.40
CA ASN A 91 6.15 -8.15 5.23
C ASN A 91 5.23 -8.40 4.03
N TYR A 92 4.51 -7.36 3.60
CA TYR A 92 3.51 -7.44 2.55
C TYR A 92 3.86 -6.53 1.37
N SER A 93 5.10 -6.02 1.31
CA SER A 93 5.50 -5.07 0.27
C SER A 93 5.69 -5.76 -1.08
N ILE A 94 5.13 -5.15 -2.13
CA ILE A 94 5.16 -5.69 -3.51
C ILE A 94 6.41 -5.20 -4.26
N VAL A 95 7.03 -4.11 -3.79
CA VAL A 95 8.16 -3.45 -4.47
C VAL A 95 9.45 -4.28 -4.41
N SER A 96 9.54 -5.25 -3.51
CA SER A 96 10.79 -5.98 -3.24
C SER A 96 11.21 -6.96 -4.35
N SER A 97 10.31 -7.38 -5.25
CA SER A 97 10.65 -8.47 -6.18
C SER A 97 11.14 -8.02 -7.56
N GLU A 98 10.84 -6.80 -8.01
CA GLU A 98 11.18 -6.35 -9.38
C GLU A 98 12.07 -5.09 -9.40
N VAL A 99 11.98 -4.25 -8.36
CA VAL A 99 12.71 -2.96 -8.34
C VAL A 99 14.14 -3.10 -7.79
N GLN A 100 14.44 -4.16 -7.03
CA GLN A 100 15.82 -4.42 -6.57
C GLN A 100 16.77 -4.87 -7.69
N GLY A 101 16.25 -5.51 -8.75
CA GLY A 101 17.06 -5.85 -9.92
C GLY A 101 17.45 -4.62 -10.75
N ASP A 102 16.56 -3.63 -10.83
CA ASP A 102 16.69 -2.51 -11.75
C ASP A 102 17.36 -1.27 -11.13
N LEU A 103 17.26 -1.07 -9.81
CA LEU A 103 18.02 0.01 -9.14
C LEU A 103 19.53 -0.25 -9.17
N ARG A 104 19.94 -1.53 -9.09
CA ARG A 104 21.36 -1.90 -9.06
C ARG A 104 22.02 -1.85 -10.44
N SER A 105 21.24 -1.98 -11.52
CA SER A 105 21.71 -1.83 -12.90
C SER A 105 21.84 -0.36 -13.31
N MET A 106 21.00 0.53 -12.74
CA MET A 106 20.99 1.96 -13.08
C MET A 106 22.15 2.78 -12.47
N PHE A 107 22.80 2.30 -11.40
CA PHE A 107 23.93 3.00 -10.75
C PHE A 107 25.30 2.39 -11.06
N LYS A 108 25.49 1.74 -12.23
CA LYS A 108 26.85 1.41 -12.68
C LYS A 108 27.49 2.66 -13.31
N PRO A 109 28.53 3.27 -12.71
CA PRO A 109 29.35 4.21 -13.44
C PRO A 109 30.05 3.45 -14.57
N THR A 110 30.00 4.04 -15.76
CA THR A 110 30.75 3.58 -16.94
C THR A 110 32.23 3.85 -16.76
#